data_AF-A0A1B7WZ62-F1
#
_entry.id   AF-A0A1B7WZ62-F1
#
_cell.length_a   1.000
_cell.length_b   1.000
_cell.length_c   1.000
_cell.angle_alpha   90.00
_cell.angle_beta   90.00
_cell.angle_gamma   90.00
#
_symmetry.space_group_name_H-M   'P 1'
#
loop_
_entity.id
_entity.type
_entity.pdbx_description
1 polymer ?
#
loop_
_entity_poly.entity_id
_entity_poly.type
_entity_poly.pdbx_seq_one_letter_code
_entity_poly.pdbx_strand_id
1 'polypeptide(L)' 'MTVRYILKCYNDSCENFGSFVNEPEFDFEDEFEEQSFREAYGHGAEDDSDFCPFCGVLAVMDDVLDVAEGDVEHGART' A
#
# COMPACT_ATOMS: atom_id res chain seq x y z
N MET A 1 6.89 13.29 2.01
CA MET A 1 5.82 12.96 1.05
C MET A 1 5.04 11.78 1.59
N THR A 2 3.72 11.80 1.47
CA THR A 2 2.87 10.73 1.95
C THR A 2 2.42 9.88 0.76
N VAL A 3 2.66 8.58 0.84
CA VAL A 3 2.34 7.63 -0.22
C VAL A 3 1.48 6.52 0.35
N ARG A 4 0.41 6.20 -0.36
CA ARG A 4 -0.41 5.02 -0.08
C ARG A 4 -0.21 3.97 -1.15
N TYR A 5 -0.06 2.72 -0.74
CA TYR A 5 0.01 1.58 -1.66
C TYR A 5 -1.26 0.77 -1.58
N ILE A 6 -1.80 0.34 -2.72
CA ILE A 6 -2.85 -0.66 -2.76
C ILE A 6 -2.20 -2.04 -2.84
N LEU A 7 -2.43 -2.87 -1.83
CA LEU A 7 -1.95 -4.25 -1.78
C LEU A 7 -3.05 -5.21 -2.21
N LYS A 8 -2.74 -6.11 -3.15
CA LYS A 8 -3.66 -7.15 -3.65
C LYS A 8 -3.04 -8.53 -3.55
N CYS A 9 -3.90 -9.54 -3.34
CA CYS A 9 -3.46 -10.93 -3.32
C CYS A 9 -3.26 -11.43 -4.76
N TYR A 10 -2.05 -11.86 -5.09
CA TYR A 10 -1.72 -12.43 -6.41
C TYR A 10 -1.31 -13.91 -6.35
N ASN A 11 -1.67 -14.61 -5.27
CA ASN A 11 -1.55 -16.06 -5.20
C ASN A 11 -2.69 -16.71 -6.00
N ASP A 12 -2.39 -17.31 -7.14
CA ASP A 12 -3.35 -17.94 -8.07
C ASP A 12 -4.11 -19.12 -7.46
N SER A 13 -3.57 -19.70 -6.39
CA SER A 13 -4.21 -20.77 -5.62
C SER A 13 -5.13 -20.26 -4.49
N CYS A 14 -5.24 -18.95 -4.30
CA CYS A 14 -6.04 -18.33 -3.23
C CYS A 14 -7.45 -17.97 -3.73
N GLU A 15 -8.46 -18.19 -2.89
CA GLU A 15 -9.84 -17.74 -3.17
C GLU A 15 -9.98 -16.21 -3.29
N ASN A 16 -9.06 -15.47 -2.66
CA ASN A 16 -9.01 -14.01 -2.68
C ASN A 16 -8.10 -13.46 -3.80
N PHE A 17 -7.74 -14.28 -4.81
CA PHE A 17 -6.90 -13.85 -5.93
C PHE A 17 -7.47 -12.59 -6.63
N GLY A 18 -6.57 -11.64 -6.91
CA GLY A 18 -6.88 -10.36 -7.53
C GLY A 18 -7.63 -9.37 -6.64
N SER A 19 -7.93 -9.72 -5.39
CA SER A 19 -8.71 -8.89 -4.47
C SER A 19 -7.83 -8.09 -3.53
N PHE A 20 -8.41 -7.02 -2.98
CA PHE A 20 -7.79 -6.14 -2.01
C PHE A 20 -7.35 -6.89 -0.74
N VAL A 21 -6.19 -6.52 -0.21
CA VAL A 21 -5.64 -7.02 1.05
C VAL A 21 -5.52 -5.88 2.06
N ASN A 22 -4.77 -4.83 1.72
CA ASN A 22 -4.46 -3.72 2.62
C ASN A 22 -4.16 -2.44 1.85
N GLU A 23 -4.23 -1.29 2.51
CA GLU A 23 -3.83 0.04 1.99
C GLU A 23 -2.93 0.74 3.01
N PRO A 24 -1.65 0.35 3.14
CA PRO A 24 -0.74 1.03 4.06
C PRO A 24 -0.38 2.43 3.54
N GLU A 25 -0.32 3.38 4.48
CA GLU A 25 0.13 4.75 4.28
C GLU A 25 1.52 4.92 4.92
N PHE A 26 2.46 5.49 4.17
CA PHE A 26 3.81 5.75 4.64
C PHE A 26 4.20 7.20 4.37
N ASP A 27 4.89 7.79 5.34
CA ASP A 27 5.53 9.10 5.21
C ASP A 27 7.02 8.89 4.92
N PHE A 28 7.44 9.32 3.74
CA PHE A 28 8.84 9.30 3.30
C PHE A 28 9.44 10.71 3.32
N GLU A 29 10.73 10.83 3.64
CA GLU A 29 11.45 12.10 3.57
C GLU A 29 11.55 12.60 2.12
N ASP A 30 11.79 11.69 1.18
CA ASP A 30 11.93 11.98 -0.26
C ASP A 30 11.63 10.76 -1.16
N GLU A 31 11.65 10.97 -2.48
CA GLU A 31 11.39 9.93 -3.50
C GLU A 31 12.43 8.80 -3.50
N PHE A 32 13.66 9.05 -3.04
CA PHE A 32 14.70 8.02 -2.98
C PHE A 32 14.44 7.05 -1.82
N GLU A 33 13.92 7.54 -0.69
CA GLU A 33 13.46 6.68 0.40
C GLU A 33 12.24 5.83 -0.01
N GLU A 34 11.25 6.42 -0.70
CA GLU A 34 10.11 5.70 -1.30
C GLU A 34 10.58 4.56 -2.20
N GLN A 35 11.50 4.87 -3.12
CA GLN A 35 12.04 3.89 -4.04
C GLN A 35 12.77 2.76 -3.29
N SER A 36 13.56 3.10 -2.28
CA SER A 36 14.29 2.14 -1.46
C SER A 36 13.34 1.19 -0.71
N PHE A 37 12.23 1.72 -0.18
CA PHE A 37 11.19 0.91 0.44
C PHE A 37 10.54 -0.05 -0.56
N ARG A 38 10.17 0.44 -1.74
CA ARG A 38 9.56 -0.39 -2.80
C ARG A 38 10.46 -1.53 -3.26
N GLU A 39 11.78 -1.32 -3.28
CA GLU A 39 12.77 -2.35 -3.58
C GLU A 39 12.98 -3.35 -2.42
N ALA A 40 12.77 -2.92 -1.17
CA ALA A 40 12.87 -3.76 0.01
C ALA A 40 11.59 -4.56 0.30
N TYR A 41 10.45 -4.13 -0.22
CA TYR A 41 9.20 -4.87 -0.13
C TYR A 41 9.32 -6.22 -0.85
N GLY A 42 9.00 -7.31 -0.17
CA GLY A 42 9.33 -8.70 -0.51
C GLY A 42 10.49 -9.30 0.31
N HIS A 43 11.20 -8.49 1.11
CA HIS A 43 12.45 -8.88 1.76
C HIS A 43 12.49 -8.65 3.28
N GLY A 44 11.34 -8.48 3.95
CA GLY A 44 11.23 -8.37 5.41
C GLY A 44 11.00 -6.94 5.94
N ALA A 45 10.55 -6.03 5.08
CA ALA A 45 10.14 -4.66 5.44
C ALA A 45 8.63 -4.54 5.74
N GLU A 46 7.88 -5.64 5.63
CA GLU A 46 6.42 -5.69 5.62
C GLU A 46 5.85 -6.05 7.00
N ASP A 47 4.62 -5.62 7.25
CA ASP A 47 3.88 -5.93 8.47
C ASP A 47 2.97 -7.16 8.27
N ASP A 48 2.53 -7.79 9.37
CA ASP A 48 1.59 -8.92 9.32
C ASP A 48 0.30 -8.58 8.54
N SER A 49 -0.11 -7.30 8.56
CA SER A 49 -1.27 -6.79 7.82
C SER A 49 -1.10 -6.75 6.29
N ASP A 50 0.12 -6.89 5.79
CA ASP A 50 0.43 -6.91 4.35
C ASP A 50 0.29 -8.32 3.73
N PHE A 51 0.05 -9.33 4.56
CA PHE A 51 -0.17 -10.70 4.13
C PHE A 51 -1.67 -10.95 3.89
N CYS A 52 -1.99 -11.64 2.80
CA CYS A 52 -3.36 -12.01 2.50
C CYS A 52 -3.94 -12.88 3.64
N PRO A 53 -5.05 -12.47 4.28
CA PRO A 53 -5.57 -13.17 5.46
C PRO A 53 -6.12 -14.58 5.14
N PHE A 54 -6.33 -14.90 3.86
CA PHE A 54 -6.88 -16.18 3.42
C PHE A 54 -5.78 -17.23 3.15
N CYS A 55 -4.67 -16.83 2.54
CA CYS A 55 -3.61 -17.77 2.14
C CYS A 55 -2.28 -17.53 2.85
N GLY A 56 -2.13 -16.45 3.62
CA GLY A 56 -0.90 -16.09 4.32
C GLY A 56 0.26 -15.71 3.41
N VAL A 57 0.02 -15.50 2.11
CA VAL A 57 1.04 -15.05 1.15
C VAL A 57 1.07 -13.54 1.14
N LEU A 58 2.28 -12.98 1.06
CA LEU A 58 2.50 -11.55 0.96
C LEU A 58 1.73 -10.95 -0.24
N ALA A 59 0.98 -9.89 0.01
CA ALA A 59 0.28 -9.16 -1.04
C ALA A 59 1.26 -8.34 -1.88
N VAL A 60 0.92 -8.14 -3.16
CA VAL A 60 1.76 -7.37 -4.08
C VAL A 60 1.25 -5.94 -4.17
N MET A 61 2.17 -4.98 -4.23
CA MET A 61 1.87 -3.58 -4.53
C MET A 61 1.34 -3.46 -5.97
N ASP A 62 0.11 -3.00 -6.12
CA ASP A 62 -0.57 -2.88 -7.40
C ASP A 62 -0.59 -1.44 -7.90
N ASP A 63 -1.09 -0.52 -7.08
CA ASP A 63 -1.23 0.90 -7.39
C ASP A 63 -0.60 1.76 -6.30
N VAL A 64 -0.06 2.91 -6.71
CA VAL A 64 0.46 3.96 -5.82
C VAL A 64 -0.50 5.13 -5.86
N LEU A 65 -1.09 5.47 -4.72
CA LEU A 65 -1.90 6.67 -4.53
C LEU A 65 -1.00 7.72 -3.85
N ASP A 66 -0.55 8.69 -4.64
CA ASP A 66 0.17 9.85 -4.11
C ASP A 66 -0.81 10.74 -3.33
N VAL A 67 -0.56 10.92 -2.03
CA VAL A 67 -1.36 11.81 -1.19
C VAL A 67 -0.54 13.08 -1.02
N ALA A 68 -0.73 14.04 -1.94
CA ALA A 68 -0.20 15.38 -1.76
C ALA A 68 -0.78 15.99 -0.47
N GLU A 69 0.08 16.55 0.38
CA GLU A 69 -0.32 17.27 1.59
C GLU A 69 -1.21 18.47 1.23
N GLY A 70 -2.54 18.28 1.18
CA GLY A 70 -3.48 19.39 1.08
C GLY A 70 -4.76 19.14 0.29
N ASP A 71 -5.69 18.37 0.86
CA ASP A 71 -7.12 18.62 0.68
C ASP A 71 -7.76 18.90 2.04
N VAL A 72 -7.34 20.02 2.63
CA VAL A 72 -8.14 20.74 3.62
C VAL A 72 -8.89 21.85 2.89
N GLU A 73 -9.93 21.51 2.13
CA GLU A 73 -10.94 22.52 1.77
C GLU A 73 -12.13 22.43 2.74
N HIS A 74 -12.03 23.25 3.80
CA HIS A 74 -13.17 23.64 4.61
C HIS A 74 -14.15 24.47 3.77
N GLY A 75 -15.35 23.93 3.54
CA GLY A 75 -16.59 24.68 3.65
C GLY A 75 -17.19 25.28 2.37
N ALA A 76 -18.37 24.78 2.03
CA ALA A 76 -19.50 25.66 1.71
C ALA A 76 -20.82 24.99 2.12
N ARG A 77 -21.38 25.49 3.23
CA ARG A 77 -22.83 25.51 3.45
C ARG A 77 -23.50 26.14 2.22
N THR A 78 -24.53 25.50 1.70
CA THR A 78 -25.72 26.17 1.15
C THR A 78 -26.97 25.53 1.71
#